data_AF-A0A959VFQ6-F1
#
_entry.id   AF-A0A959VFQ6-F1
#
_cell.length_a   1.000
_cell.length_b   1.000
_cell.length_c   1.000
_cell.angle_alpha   90.00
_cell.angle_beta   90.00
_cell.angle_gamma   90.00
#
_symmetry.space_group_name_H-M   'P 1'
#
loop_
_entity.id
_entity.type
_entity.pdbx_description
1 polymer ?
#
loop_
_entity_poly.entity_id
_entity_poly.type
_entity_poly.pdbx_seq_one_letter_code
_entity_poly.pdbx_strand_id
1 'polypeptide(L)'
;MLNKLTLHEAIIEVLESKPGKKATTQEIASEINSKKLYIRKDKQQLPAYQVMMRTKLAKGRYHHLFDFMEPDIVKLKNIYTLK
;
A
#
# COMPACT_ATOMS: atom_id res chain seq x y z
N MET A 1 18.60 -8.83 -9.41
CA MET A 1 18.57 -8.08 -8.13
C MET A 1 17.12 -7.72 -7.86
N LEU A 2 16.55 -8.09 -6.71
CA LEU A 2 15.19 -7.63 -6.35
C LEU A 2 15.30 -6.14 -5.98
N ASN A 3 14.94 -5.27 -6.92
CA ASN A 3 14.74 -3.85 -6.62
C ASN A 3 13.61 -3.78 -5.60
N LYS A 4 13.96 -3.48 -4.34
CA LYS A 4 12.96 -3.38 -3.27
C LYS A 4 12.03 -2.23 -3.60
N LEU A 5 10.74 -2.51 -3.64
CA LEU A 5 9.72 -1.50 -3.87
C LEU A 5 9.79 -0.45 -2.78
N THR A 6 9.43 0.78 -3.10
CA THR A 6 9.06 1.77 -2.08
C THR A 6 7.73 1.38 -1.43
N LEU A 7 7.39 2.00 -0.29
CA LEU A 7 6.15 1.65 0.43
C LEU A 7 4.89 1.79 -0.44
N HIS A 8 4.79 2.83 -1.26
CA HIS A 8 3.59 3.04 -2.09
C HIS A 8 3.48 2.02 -3.23
N GLU A 9 4.60 1.70 -3.89
CA GLU A 9 4.68 0.63 -4.89
C GLU A 9 4.33 -0.73 -4.28
N ALA A 10 4.82 -1.04 -3.08
CA ALA A 10 4.47 -2.26 -2.37
C ALA A 10 2.98 -2.34 -2.00
N ILE A 11 2.35 -1.21 -1.65
CA ILE A 11 0.90 -1.15 -1.41
C ILE A 11 0.13 -1.41 -2.72
N ILE A 12 0.56 -0.82 -3.84
CA ILE A 12 -0.05 -1.03 -5.16
C ILE A 12 0.03 -2.50 -5.56
N GLU A 13 1.21 -3.12 -5.45
CA GLU A 13 1.44 -4.53 -5.76
C GLU A 13 0.49 -5.45 -4.97
N VAL A 14 0.35 -5.22 -3.66
CA VAL A 14 -0.60 -5.99 -2.85
C VAL A 14 -2.02 -5.76 -3.33
N LEU A 15 -2.46 -4.52 -3.53
CA LEU A 15 -3.84 -4.23 -3.95
C LEU A 15 -4.15 -4.79 -5.34
N GLU A 16 -3.24 -4.75 -6.32
CA GLU A 16 -3.42 -5.37 -7.64
C GLU A 16 -3.66 -6.88 -7.54
N SER A 17 -3.07 -7.55 -6.55
CA SER A 17 -3.29 -8.98 -6.31
C SER A 17 -4.60 -9.33 -5.59
N LYS A 18 -5.34 -8.33 -5.08
CA LYS A 18 -6.54 -8.53 -4.26
C LYS A 18 -7.83 -8.44 -5.07
N PRO A 19 -8.85 -9.25 -4.75
CA PRO A 19 -10.19 -9.09 -5.32
C PRO A 19 -10.73 -7.67 -5.13
N GLY A 20 -11.20 -7.05 -6.21
CA GLY A 20 -11.72 -5.67 -6.18
C GLY A 20 -10.67 -4.60 -5.87
N LYS A 21 -9.39 -4.95 -5.96
CA LYS A 21 -8.23 -4.10 -5.69
C LYS A 21 -8.29 -3.39 -4.34
N LYS A 22 -8.78 -4.09 -3.32
CA LYS A 22 -8.99 -3.55 -1.98
C LYS A 22 -8.53 -4.52 -0.90
N ALA A 23 -8.04 -3.98 0.21
CA ALA A 23 -7.67 -4.71 1.41
C ALA A 23 -7.60 -3.77 2.61
N THR A 24 -7.65 -4.33 3.82
CA THR A 24 -7.40 -3.56 5.05
C THR A 24 -5.93 -3.14 5.16
N THR A 25 -5.66 -2.06 5.89
CA THR A 25 -4.28 -1.63 6.16
C THR A 25 -3.44 -2.71 6.85
N GLN A 26 -4.07 -3.54 7.68
CA GLN A 26 -3.42 -4.66 8.38
C GLN A 26 -3.05 -5.79 7.42
N GLU A 27 -3.95 -6.20 6.52
CA GLU A 27 -3.66 -7.20 5.49
C GLU A 27 -2.53 -6.74 4.56
N ILE A 28 -2.57 -5.48 4.14
CA ILE A 28 -1.54 -4.88 3.29
C ILE A 28 -0.17 -4.93 3.98
N ALA A 29 -0.08 -4.46 5.23
CA ALA A 29 1.16 -4.50 5.99
C ALA A 29 1.68 -5.93 6.19
N SER A 30 0.78 -6.87 6.51
CA SER A 30 1.12 -8.28 6.75
C SER A 30 1.69 -8.93 5.49
N GLU A 31 1.09 -8.67 4.34
CA GLU A 31 1.53 -9.22 3.07
C GLU A 31 2.84 -8.59 2.56
N ILE A 32 3.02 -7.29 2.74
CA ILE A 32 4.29 -6.61 2.45
C ILE A 32 5.43 -7.22 3.29
N ASN A 33 5.19 -7.46 4.58
CA ASN A 33 6.17 -8.05 5.48
C ASN A 33 6.48 -9.51 5.12
N SER A 34 5.46 -10.33 4.83
CA SER A 34 5.64 -11.76 4.51
C SER A 34 6.38 -11.97 3.20
N LYS A 35 6.05 -11.19 2.17
CA LYS A 35 6.68 -11.23 0.84
C LYS A 35 7.97 -10.39 0.75
N LYS A 36 8.32 -9.65 1.82
CA LYS A 36 9.47 -8.73 1.87
C LYS A 36 9.49 -7.71 0.71
N LEU A 37 8.31 -7.24 0.29
CA LEU A 37 8.15 -6.31 -0.85
C LEU A 37 8.79 -4.95 -0.57
N TYR A 38 8.76 -4.51 0.69
CA TYR A 38 9.36 -3.27 1.18
C TYR A 38 10.10 -3.55 2.49
N ILE A 39 11.25 -2.92 2.68
CA ILE A 39 12.02 -2.99 3.93
C ILE A 39 12.21 -1.58 4.45
N ARG A 40 11.80 -1.35 5.71
CA ARG A 40 12.01 -0.10 6.41
C ARG A 40 13.50 0.16 6.65
N LYS A 41 13.89 1.43 6.79
CA LYS A 41 15.28 1.83 7.07
C LYS A 41 15.82 1.22 8.37
N ASP A 42 14.96 1.10 9.39
CA ASP A 42 15.27 0.49 10.69
C ASP A 42 15.17 -1.05 10.69
N LYS A 43 14.90 -1.67 9.53
CA LYS A 43 14.72 -3.13 9.35
C LYS A 43 13.59 -3.75 10.18
N GLN A 44 12.76 -2.94 10.83
CA GLN A 44 11.58 -3.40 11.54
C GLN A 44 10.47 -3.78 10.55
N GLN A 45 9.50 -4.56 11.03
CA GLN A 45 8.28 -4.85 10.26
C GLN A 45 7.50 -3.55 9.98
N LEU A 46 6.87 -3.48 8.81
CA LEU A 46 5.95 -2.41 8.43
C LEU A 46 4.67 -2.51 9.27
N PRO A 47 4.29 -1.47 10.03
CA PRO A 47 3.04 -1.44 10.78
C PRO A 47 1.90 -0.89 9.91
N ALA A 48 0.67 -1.33 10.20
CA ALA A 48 -0.52 -0.91 9.46
C ALA A 48 -0.75 0.61 9.46
N TYR A 49 -0.42 1.31 10.55
CA TYR A 49 -0.57 2.77 10.60
C TYR A 49 0.28 3.50 9.53
N GLN A 50 1.42 2.93 9.11
CA GLN A 50 2.22 3.53 8.04
C GLN A 50 1.58 3.34 6.66
N VAL A 51 0.85 2.24 6.46
CA VAL A 51 0.00 2.05 5.28
C VAL A 51 -1.12 3.08 5.30
N MET A 52 -1.85 3.20 6.41
CA MET A 52 -2.91 4.19 6.60
C MET A 52 -2.40 5.61 6.33
N MET A 53 -1.27 6.02 6.92
CA MET A 53 -0.69 7.35 6.67
C MET A 53 -0.36 7.58 5.19
N ARG A 54 0.06 6.53 4.48
CA ARG A 54 0.40 6.64 3.06
C ARG A 54 -0.83 6.79 2.16
N THR A 55 -1.96 6.19 2.55
CA THR A 55 -3.17 6.05 1.71
C THR A 55 -4.29 7.00 2.10
N LYS A 56 -4.40 7.40 3.37
CA LYS A 56 -5.46 8.27 3.90
C LYS A 56 -5.21 9.77 3.70
N LEU A 57 -3.94 10.20 3.66
CA LEU A 57 -3.63 11.63 3.58
C LEU A 57 -4.11 12.22 2.24
N ALA A 58 -5.25 12.91 2.28
CA ALA A 58 -5.89 13.52 1.11
C ALA A 58 -5.01 14.57 0.41
N LYS A 59 -4.07 15.20 1.12
CA LYS A 59 -3.04 16.11 0.56
C LYS A 59 -1.68 15.44 0.35
N GLY A 60 -1.59 14.14 0.58
CA GLY A 60 -0.36 13.36 0.40
C GLY A 60 -0.02 13.19 -1.08
N ARG A 61 1.26 12.90 -1.37
CA ARG A 61 1.76 12.67 -2.73
C ARG A 61 0.96 11.62 -3.51
N TYR A 62 0.32 10.67 -2.82
CA TYR A 62 -0.34 9.50 -3.41
C TYR A 62 -1.87 9.48 -3.26
N HIS A 63 -2.50 10.60 -2.91
CA HIS A 63 -3.97 10.67 -2.76
C HIS A 63 -4.74 10.32 -4.04
N HIS A 64 -4.10 10.51 -5.20
CA HIS A 64 -4.65 10.16 -6.50
C HIS A 64 -4.60 8.63 -6.75
N LEU A 65 -3.84 7.85 -5.98
CA LEU A 65 -3.72 6.41 -6.18
C LEU A 65 -4.70 5.61 -5.33
N PHE A 66 -5.14 6.14 -4.19
CA PHE A 66 -5.87 5.36 -3.20
C PHE A 66 -7.20 6.01 -2.82
N ASP A 67 -8.23 5.18 -2.66
CA ASP A 67 -9.45 5.49 -1.93
C ASP A 67 -9.37 4.85 -0.55
N PHE A 68 -9.39 5.67 0.49
CA PHE A 68 -9.47 5.20 1.88
C PHE A 68 -10.93 5.19 2.32
N MET A 69 -11.45 4.01 2.65
CA MET A 69 -12.79 3.79 3.15
C MET A 69 -12.70 3.41 4.63
N GLU A 70 -13.39 4.16 5.48
CA GLU A 70 -13.42 3.90 6.92
C GLU A 70 -13.98 2.49 7.22
N PRO A 71 -13.47 1.79 8.25
CA PRO A 71 -12.46 2.27 9.20
C PRO A 71 -11.00 2.14 8.70
N ASP A 72 -10.69 1.20 7.82
CA ASP A 72 -9.30 0.88 7.48
C ASP A 72 -9.11 0.21 6.10
N ILE A 73 -10.10 0.29 5.22
CA ILE A 73 -10.04 -0.35 3.90
C ILE A 73 -9.40 0.62 2.91
N VAL A 74 -8.38 0.13 2.20
CA VAL A 74 -7.75 0.85 1.09
C VAL A 74 -8.17 0.18 -0.21
N LYS A 75 -8.59 0.97 -1.19
CA LYS A 75 -8.83 0.54 -2.57
C LYS A 75 -7.91 1.29 -3.52
N LEU A 76 -7.38 0.59 -4.52
CA LEU A 76 -6.61 1.20 -5.59
C LEU A 76 -7.55 1.91 -6.57
N LYS A 77 -7.31 3.20 -6.82
CA LYS A 77 -8.04 3.97 -7.82
C LYS A 77 -7.69 3.48 -9.21
N ASN A 78 -8.70 3.37 -10.07
CA ASN A 78 -8.54 2.88 -11.43
C ASN A 78 -8.06 4.00 -12.37
N ILE A 79 -6.87 4.57 -12.09
CA ILE A 79 -6.27 5.65 -12.91
C ILE A 79 -5.02 5.19 -13.68
N TYR A 80 -4.74 3.89 -13.72
CA TYR A 80 -3.65 3.36 -14.53
C TYR A 80 -4.06 3.31 -16.01
N THR A 81 -3.94 4.45 -16.69
CA THR A 81 -3.39 4.43 -18.05
C THR A 81 -1.89 4.58 -17.88
N LEU A 82 -1.17 3.47 -17.82
CA LEU A 82 0.28 3.48 -17.99
C LEU A 82 0.53 3.98 -19.42
N LYS A 83 1.08 5.19 -19.56
CA LYS A 83 1.79 5.61 -20.77
C LYS A 83 3.22 5.07 -20.69
#